data_AF-A0A2D4EJP8-F1
#
_entry.id   AF-A0A2D4EJP8-F1
#
_cell.length_a   1.000
_cell.length_b   1.000
_cell.length_c   1.000
_cell.angle_alpha   90.00
_cell.angle_beta   90.00
_cell.angle_gamma   90.00
#
_symmetry.space_group_name_H-M   'P 1'
#
loop_
_entity.id
_entity.type
_entity.pdbx_description
1 polymer ?
#
loop_
_entity_poly.entity_id
_entity_poly.type
_entity_poly.pdbx_seq_one_letter_code
_entity_poly.pdbx_strand_id
1 'polypeptide(L)'
;RLRPGQAAPPLPSFMQEVPRTIIVTTRSQYGLPEDSVVYCNFNQLYKIDPSTLQMWANILKRVPNSVLWLLRFPAVGEPNIQQYAQNMGLPQSRIIFSPVAPKEEHVRRGQLADVCLDTPL
;
A
#
# COMPACT_ATOMS: atom_id res chain seq x y z
N ARG A 1 -16.03 -28.78 25.05
CA ARG A 1 -17.39 -28.36 24.65
C ARG A 1 -17.86 -27.30 25.64
N LEU A 2 -18.19 -26.09 25.17
CA LEU A 2 -18.77 -25.04 26.01
C LEU A 2 -20.23 -25.39 26.37
N ARG A 3 -20.68 -25.02 27.57
CA ARG A 3 -22.08 -25.23 28.00
C ARG A 3 -23.02 -24.27 27.26
N PRO A 4 -24.27 -24.66 26.96
CA PRO A 4 -25.25 -23.73 26.40
C PRO A 4 -25.44 -22.52 27.32
N GLY A 5 -25.24 -21.31 26.79
CA GLY A 5 -25.41 -20.04 27.53
C GLY A 5 -24.11 -19.37 28.03
N GLN A 6 -22.94 -19.99 27.86
CA GLN A 6 -21.66 -19.32 28.12
C GLN A 6 -21.22 -18.52 26.89
N ALA A 7 -21.10 -17.19 27.04
CA ALA A 7 -20.41 -16.35 26.06
C ALA A 7 -18.97 -16.87 25.89
N ALA A 8 -18.51 -16.96 24.64
CA ALA A 8 -17.13 -17.32 24.36
C ALA A 8 -16.18 -16.33 25.05
N PRO A 9 -15.04 -16.78 25.61
CA PRO A 9 -14.06 -15.87 26.18
C PRO A 9 -13.59 -14.86 25.12
N PRO A 10 -13.29 -13.61 25.51
CA PRO A 10 -12.77 -12.61 24.58
C PRO A 10 -11.49 -13.13 23.93
N LEU A 11 -11.34 -12.87 22.63
CA LEU A 11 -10.14 -13.27 21.90
C LEU A 11 -8.90 -12.55 22.47
N PRO A 12 -7.71 -13.17 22.43
CA PRO A 12 -6.47 -12.50 22.80
C PRO A 12 -6.27 -11.22 21.98
N SER A 13 -5.64 -10.18 22.54
CA SER A 13 -5.48 -8.87 21.86
C SER A 13 -4.74 -8.93 20.52
N PHE A 14 -3.97 -9.99 20.28
CA PHE A 14 -3.27 -10.24 19.01
C PHE A 14 -4.14 -10.92 17.94
N MET A 15 -5.29 -11.47 18.33
CA MET A 15 -6.23 -12.17 17.47
C MET A 15 -7.36 -11.20 17.12
N GLN A 16 -7.21 -10.55 15.98
CA GLN A 16 -8.24 -9.66 15.43
C GLN A 16 -9.46 -10.50 15.01
N GLU A 17 -10.67 -10.03 15.29
CA GLU A 17 -11.89 -10.75 14.88
C GLU A 17 -11.95 -10.88 13.36
N VAL A 18 -12.25 -12.08 12.87
CA VAL A 18 -12.47 -12.32 11.44
C VAL A 18 -13.79 -11.65 11.05
N PRO A 19 -13.82 -10.82 9.99
CA PRO A 19 -15.05 -10.23 9.51
C PRO A 19 -16.12 -11.28 9.25
N ARG A 20 -17.34 -11.02 9.76
CA ARG A 20 -18.51 -11.89 9.55
C ARG A 20 -19.33 -11.49 8.31
N THR A 21 -18.88 -10.48 7.57
CA THR A 21 -19.53 -9.94 6.39
C THR A 21 -18.56 -9.92 5.22
N ILE A 22 -19.10 -9.91 4.00
CA ILE A 22 -18.29 -9.76 2.79
C ILE A 22 -17.76 -8.31 2.74
N ILE A 23 -16.45 -8.16 2.71
CA ILE A 23 -15.79 -6.87 2.52
C ILE A 23 -15.28 -6.78 1.09
N VAL A 24 -15.82 -5.84 0.32
CA VAL A 24 -15.40 -5.59 -1.05
C VAL A 24 -14.29 -4.53 -1.06
N THR A 25 -13.21 -4.84 -1.76
CA THR A 25 -12.02 -3.99 -1.89
C THR A 25 -11.77 -3.73 -3.36
N THR A 26 -11.69 -2.46 -3.77
CA THR A 26 -11.52 -2.09 -5.18
C THR A 26 -10.38 -1.11 -5.37
N ARG A 27 -9.80 -1.10 -6.59
CA ARG A 27 -8.76 -0.13 -6.96
C ARG A 27 -9.27 1.31 -6.88
N SER A 28 -10.49 1.55 -7.34
CA SER A 28 -11.17 2.85 -7.24
C SER A 28 -11.25 3.44 -5.82
N GLN A 29 -11.40 2.61 -4.77
CA GLN A 29 -11.42 3.10 -3.37
C GLN A 29 -10.10 3.78 -2.95
N TYR A 30 -8.99 3.43 -3.61
CA TYR A 30 -7.66 3.97 -3.32
C TYR A 30 -7.14 4.88 -4.45
N GLY A 31 -8.00 5.26 -5.39
CA GLY A 31 -7.62 6.08 -6.55
C GLY A 31 -6.68 5.38 -7.52
N LEU A 32 -6.62 4.05 -7.50
CA LEU A 32 -5.79 3.26 -8.40
C LEU A 32 -6.50 3.06 -9.76
N PRO A 33 -5.75 3.08 -10.88
CA PRO A 33 -6.29 2.77 -12.20
C PRO A 33 -6.65 1.29 -12.33
N GLU A 34 -7.79 0.99 -12.94
CA GLU A 34 -8.23 -0.39 -13.17
C GLU A 34 -7.37 -1.08 -14.23
N ASP A 35 -6.99 -0.37 -15.30
CA ASP A 35 -6.31 -0.92 -16.47
C ASP A 35 -4.80 -0.64 -16.50
N SER A 36 -4.12 -0.62 -15.35
CA SER A 36 -2.66 -0.43 -15.29
C SER A 36 -2.00 -1.41 -14.32
N VAL A 37 -0.69 -1.61 -14.48
CA VAL A 37 0.11 -2.36 -13.49
C VAL A 37 0.28 -1.51 -12.22
N VAL A 38 -0.06 -2.06 -11.07
CA VAL A 38 0.08 -1.43 -9.75
C VAL A 38 1.27 -2.05 -9.04
N TYR A 39 2.39 -1.34 -9.03
CA TYR A 39 3.49 -1.62 -8.12
C TYR A 39 3.17 -1.08 -6.74
N CYS A 40 3.57 -1.76 -5.66
CA CYS A 40 3.37 -1.26 -4.32
C CYS A 40 4.63 -1.34 -3.46
N ASN A 41 4.71 -0.45 -2.47
CA ASN A 41 5.55 -0.61 -1.29
C ASN A 41 4.85 0.05 -0.10
N PHE A 42 4.53 -0.74 0.92
CA PHE A 42 3.85 -0.24 2.12
C PHE A 42 4.77 -0.15 3.35
N ASN A 43 6.09 -0.07 3.15
CA ASN A 43 7.00 0.31 4.23
C ASN A 43 6.83 1.80 4.56
N GLN A 44 7.35 2.21 5.72
CA GLN A 44 7.49 3.62 6.03
C GLN A 44 8.49 4.27 5.07
N LEU A 45 8.23 5.52 4.69
CA LEU A 45 9.00 6.25 3.68
C LEU A 45 10.47 6.44 4.05
N TYR A 46 10.84 6.36 5.33
CA TYR A 46 12.25 6.43 5.75
C TYR A 46 13.11 5.26 5.21
N LYS A 47 12.50 4.15 4.78
CA LYS A 47 13.21 3.02 4.17
C LYS A 47 13.50 3.24 2.67
N ILE A 48 12.97 4.30 2.08
CA ILE A 48 13.17 4.61 0.67
C ILE A 48 14.35 5.57 0.57
N ASP A 49 15.48 5.06 0.12
CA ASP A 49 16.63 5.89 -0.21
C ASP A 49 16.54 6.44 -1.65
N PRO A 50 17.36 7.43 -2.03
CA PRO A 50 17.34 7.99 -3.38
C PRO A 50 17.61 6.96 -4.48
N SER A 51 18.45 5.95 -4.20
CA SER A 51 18.79 4.91 -5.17
C SER A 51 17.59 4.00 -5.47
N THR A 52 16.84 3.63 -4.44
CA THR A 52 15.61 2.85 -4.54
C THR A 52 14.54 3.61 -5.32
N LEU A 53 14.31 4.88 -4.99
CA LEU A 53 13.34 5.69 -5.72
C LEU A 53 13.74 5.86 -7.20
N GLN A 54 15.03 6.00 -7.49
CA GLN A 54 15.55 6.07 -8.86
C GLN A 54 15.32 4.77 -9.64
N MET A 55 15.50 3.61 -9.01
CA MET A 55 15.20 2.30 -9.62
C MET A 55 13.71 2.18 -9.93
N TRP A 56 12.84 2.50 -8.97
CA TRP A 56 11.39 2.48 -9.20
C TRP A 56 10.98 3.45 -10.29
N ALA A 57 11.59 4.63 -10.36
CA ALA A 57 11.33 5.58 -11.41
C ALA A 57 11.70 5.05 -12.80
N ASN A 58 12.81 4.32 -12.91
CA ASN A 58 13.21 3.67 -14.15
C ASN A 58 12.24 2.55 -14.57
N ILE A 59 11.69 1.79 -13.61
CA ILE A 59 10.64 0.80 -13.88
C ILE A 59 9.40 1.50 -14.46
N LEU A 60 8.91 2.56 -13.80
CA LEU A 60 7.73 3.31 -14.25
C LEU A 60 7.93 3.94 -15.65
N LYS A 61 9.14 4.36 -16.01
CA LYS A 61 9.45 4.84 -17.36
C LYS A 61 9.41 3.73 -18.41
N ARG A 62 9.89 2.53 -18.07
CA ARG A 62 9.91 1.36 -18.97
C ARG A 62 8.55 0.69 -19.11
N VAL A 63 7.66 0.87 -18.15
CA VAL A 63 6.28 0.38 -18.16
C VAL A 63 5.33 1.58 -18.11
N PRO A 64 5.00 2.22 -19.25
CA PRO A 64 4.24 3.47 -19.26
C PRO A 64 2.84 3.34 -18.62
N ASN A 65 2.20 2.19 -18.80
CA ASN A 65 0.89 1.88 -18.22
C ASN A 65 1.02 1.23 -16.82
N SER A 66 1.66 1.94 -15.90
CA SER A 66 1.83 1.48 -14.51
C SER A 66 1.83 2.62 -13.51
N VAL A 67 1.55 2.32 -12.24
CA VAL A 67 1.65 3.27 -11.12
C VAL A 67 2.41 2.64 -9.97
N LEU A 68 2.97 3.48 -9.10
CA LEU A 68 3.57 3.08 -7.83
C LEU A 68 2.67 3.54 -6.69
N TRP A 69 2.27 2.61 -5.84
CA TRP A 69 1.40 2.84 -4.70
C TRP A 69 2.17 2.74 -3.39
N LEU A 70 2.29 3.88 -2.70
CA LEU A 70 3.09 4.01 -1.49
C LEU A 70 2.22 4.25 -0.25
N LEU A 71 2.75 3.84 0.90
CA LEU A 71 2.21 4.22 2.21
C LEU A 71 2.59 5.67 2.53
N ARG A 72 1.61 6.52 2.83
CA ARG A 72 1.79 7.91 3.28
C ARG A 72 2.21 7.96 4.74
N PHE A 73 3.40 7.49 5.07
CA PHE A 73 3.91 7.53 6.43
C PHE A 73 5.44 7.59 6.54
N PRO A 74 6.01 8.63 7.19
CA PRO A 74 5.31 9.79 7.75
C PRO A 74 4.77 10.72 6.65
N ALA A 75 3.66 11.43 6.92
CA ALA A 75 2.98 12.25 5.92
C ALA A 75 3.88 13.34 5.29
N VAL A 76 4.83 13.87 6.08
CA VAL A 76 5.80 14.88 5.61
C VAL A 76 6.75 14.37 4.51
N GLY A 77 6.86 13.04 4.33
CA GLY A 77 7.71 12.46 3.29
C GLY A 77 7.12 12.52 1.89
N GLU A 78 5.80 12.57 1.75
CA GLU A 78 5.12 12.60 0.46
C GLU A 78 5.58 13.75 -0.47
N PRO A 79 5.60 15.04 -0.05
CA PRO A 79 6.05 16.11 -0.92
C PRO A 79 7.49 15.92 -1.40
N ASN A 80 8.36 15.35 -0.56
CA ASN A 80 9.74 15.07 -0.92
C ASN A 80 9.82 13.99 -2.01
N ILE A 81 9.13 12.86 -1.83
CA ILE A 81 9.10 11.79 -2.83
C ILE A 81 8.54 12.30 -4.16
N GLN A 82 7.46 13.09 -4.11
CA GLN A 82 6.87 13.68 -5.32
C GLN A 82 7.85 14.61 -6.03
N GLN A 83 8.54 15.49 -5.30
CA GLN A 83 9.54 16.40 -5.88
C GLN A 83 10.71 15.62 -6.51
N TYR A 84 11.24 14.61 -5.83
CA TYR A 84 12.32 13.77 -6.38
C TYR A 84 11.87 13.03 -7.65
N ALA A 85 10.67 12.46 -7.66
CA ALA A 85 10.12 11.80 -8.84
C ALA A 85 9.92 12.77 -10.01
N GLN A 86 9.41 13.98 -9.74
CA GLN A 86 9.27 15.03 -10.75
C GLN A 86 10.62 15.45 -11.34
N ASN A 87 11.65 15.61 -10.50
CA ASN A 87 13.02 15.92 -10.95
C ASN A 87 13.60 14.80 -11.85
N MET A 88 13.13 13.56 -11.68
CA MET A 88 13.46 12.43 -12.56
C MET A 88 12.58 12.39 -13.82
N GLY A 89 11.65 13.32 -14.02
CA GLY A 89 10.74 13.36 -15.17
C GLY A 89 9.55 12.42 -15.06
N LEU A 90 9.15 12.02 -13.85
CA LEU A 90 7.89 11.30 -13.65
C LEU A 90 6.74 12.26 -13.33
N PRO A 91 5.58 12.10 -13.99
CA PRO A 91 4.37 12.82 -13.62
C PRO A 91 3.90 12.42 -12.21
N GLN A 92 3.37 13.39 -11.46
CA GLN A 92 2.84 13.19 -10.11
C GLN A 92 1.77 12.09 -10.05
N SER A 93 0.97 11.94 -11.11
CA SER A 93 -0.07 10.90 -11.22
C SER A 93 0.47 9.47 -11.25
N ARG A 94 1.79 9.27 -11.46
CA ARG A 94 2.41 7.94 -11.46
C ARG A 94 2.69 7.39 -10.07
N ILE A 95 2.63 8.24 -9.03
CA ILE A 95 2.84 7.83 -7.65
C ILE A 95 1.58 8.18 -6.83
N ILE A 96 0.92 7.15 -6.34
CA ILE A 96 -0.31 7.24 -5.55
C ILE A 96 0.02 6.94 -4.10
N PHE A 97 -0.57 7.68 -3.18
CA PHE A 97 -0.36 7.52 -1.74
C PHE A 97 -1.66 7.13 -1.05
N SER A 98 -1.59 6.15 -0.14
CA SER A 98 -2.69 5.84 0.78
C SER A 98 -2.28 6.04 2.23
N PRO A 99 -3.19 6.44 3.13
CA PRO A 99 -2.88 6.54 4.55
C PRO A 99 -2.56 5.17 5.16
N VAL A 100 -2.03 5.20 6.39
CA VAL A 100 -1.96 4.01 7.25
C VAL A 100 -3.37 3.47 7.44
N ALA A 101 -3.51 2.16 7.24
CA ALA A 101 -4.78 1.46 7.39
C ALA A 101 -4.71 0.50 8.60
N PRO A 102 -5.85 0.14 9.20
CA PRO A 102 -5.92 -0.96 10.15
C PRO A 102 -5.31 -2.24 9.56
N LYS A 103 -4.71 -3.08 10.40
CA LYS A 103 -3.96 -4.29 9.98
C LYS A 103 -4.70 -5.15 8.96
N GLU A 104 -5.98 -5.42 9.20
CA GLU A 104 -6.81 -6.22 8.31
C GLU A 104 -6.99 -5.58 6.92
N GLU A 105 -7.31 -4.29 6.88
CA GLU A 105 -7.41 -3.53 5.63
C GLU A 105 -6.07 -3.46 4.91
N HIS A 106 -4.98 -3.25 5.64
CA HIS A 106 -3.63 -3.21 5.07
C HIS A 106 -3.27 -4.52 4.36
N VAL A 107 -3.58 -5.67 4.97
CA VAL A 107 -3.35 -6.98 4.34
C VAL A 107 -4.29 -7.17 3.15
N ARG A 108 -5.57 -6.87 3.32
CA ARG A 108 -6.60 -7.05 2.27
C ARG A 108 -6.34 -6.20 1.04
N ARG A 109 -6.00 -4.92 1.20
CA ARG A 109 -5.73 -4.00 0.08
C ARG A 109 -4.48 -4.37 -0.71
N GLY A 110 -3.57 -5.17 -0.13
CA GLY A 110 -2.43 -5.75 -0.84
C GLY A 110 -2.84 -6.58 -2.05
N GLN A 111 -4.04 -7.15 -2.06
CA GLN A 111 -4.61 -7.90 -3.20
C GLN A 111 -4.87 -7.03 -4.43
N LEU A 112 -4.91 -5.70 -4.28
CA LEU A 112 -5.12 -4.77 -5.40
C LEU A 112 -3.84 -4.48 -6.19
N ALA A 113 -2.68 -4.76 -5.58
CA ALA A 113 -1.37 -4.55 -6.20
C ALA A 113 -0.95 -5.78 -7.01
N ASP A 114 -0.26 -5.54 -8.12
CA ASP A 114 0.24 -6.61 -8.98
C ASP A 114 1.62 -7.10 -8.53
N VAL A 115 2.48 -6.18 -8.08
CA VAL A 115 3.87 -6.50 -7.67
C VAL A 115 4.31 -5.62 -6.50
N CYS A 116 4.88 -6.22 -5.46
CA CYS A 116 5.55 -5.50 -4.38
C CYS A 116 7.02 -5.26 -4.75
N LEU A 117 7.47 -4.00 -4.70
CA LEU A 117 8.87 -3.62 -4.91
C LEU A 117 9.51 -3.38 -3.55
N ASP A 118 10.41 -4.26 -3.12
CA ASP A 118 11.03 -4.12 -1.80
C ASP A 118 12.10 -3.02 -1.75
N THR A 119 12.41 -2.60 -0.54
CA THR A 119 13.57 -1.74 -0.22
C THR A 119 14.74 -2.62 0.19
N PRO A 120 16.00 -2.26 -0.12
CA PRO A 120 17.17 -2.94 0.42
C PRO A 120 17.12 -3.03 1.96
N LEU A 121 17.73 -4.09 2.52
CA LEU A 121 17.81 -4.35 3.97
C LEU A 121 18.68 -3.33 4.70
#